data_AF-A0A1V2PXC6-F1
#
_entry.id   AF-A0A1V2PXC6-F1
#
_cell.length_a   1.000
_cell.length_b   1.000
_cell.length_c   1.000
_cell.angle_alpha   90.00
_cell.angle_beta   90.00
_cell.angle_gamma   90.00
#
_symmetry.space_group_name_H-M   'P 1'
#
loop_
_entity.id
_entity.type
_entity.pdbx_description
1 polymer ?
#
loop_
_entity_poly.entity_id
_entity_poly.type
_entity_poly.pdbx_seq_one_letter_code
_entity_poly.pdbx_strand_id
1 'polypeptide(L)'
;MSDRQEPDEDFEEVLRYLKEARGFDFTGYKRSSLMRRVRHRMGQVGIDNHADYIDHLQVDADEFNALFNTILINVTGFFRDPEAWDYLRDDVVSALLAERGPCSTT
;
A
#
# COMPACT_ATOMS: atom_id res chain seq x y z
N MET A 1 -6.64 -32.44 -16.55
CA MET A 1 -7.62 -31.63 -15.79
C MET A 1 -7.11 -30.20 -15.85
N SER A 2 -7.97 -29.27 -16.25
CA SER A 2 -7.58 -27.98 -16.85
C SER A 2 -6.82 -27.08 -15.88
N ASP A 3 -5.56 -26.81 -16.19
CA ASP A 3 -4.80 -25.69 -15.64
C ASP A 3 -5.25 -24.43 -16.43
N ARG A 4 -6.42 -23.88 -16.09
CA ARG A 4 -6.87 -22.59 -16.62
C ARG A 4 -6.28 -21.50 -15.74
N GLN A 5 -5.06 -21.11 -16.08
CA GLN A 5 -4.47 -19.89 -15.61
C GLN A 5 -5.18 -18.72 -16.32
N GLU A 6 -6.19 -18.11 -15.69
CA GLU A 6 -6.59 -16.72 -15.96
C GLU A 6 -6.04 -15.88 -14.79
N PRO A 7 -4.75 -15.50 -14.82
CA PRO A 7 -4.04 -15.06 -13.63
C PRO A 7 -4.34 -13.62 -13.16
N ASP A 8 -5.38 -12.96 -13.68
CA ASP A 8 -5.65 -11.55 -13.38
C ASP A 8 -7.08 -11.30 -12.85
N GLU A 9 -8.12 -11.97 -13.37
CA GLU A 9 -9.52 -11.68 -12.97
C GLU A 9 -9.79 -11.99 -11.49
N ASP A 10 -9.42 -13.19 -11.04
CA ASP A 10 -9.54 -13.64 -9.66
C ASP A 10 -8.78 -12.72 -8.68
N PHE A 11 -7.61 -12.26 -9.08
CA PHE A 11 -6.79 -11.35 -8.30
C PHE A 11 -7.39 -9.95 -8.22
N GLU A 12 -7.94 -9.44 -9.33
CA GLU A 12 -8.66 -8.17 -9.36
C GLU A 12 -9.94 -8.23 -8.50
N GLU A 13 -10.56 -9.41 -8.35
CA GLU A 13 -11.68 -9.60 -7.45
C GLU A 13 -11.31 -9.45 -5.97
N VAL A 14 -10.14 -9.96 -5.56
CA VAL A 14 -9.59 -9.69 -4.21
C VAL A 14 -9.38 -8.19 -3.99
N LEU A 15 -8.82 -7.49 -4.97
CA LEU A 15 -8.57 -6.05 -4.86
C LEU A 15 -9.86 -5.23 -4.82
N ARG A 16 -10.86 -5.63 -5.61
CA ARG A 16 -12.19 -5.01 -5.61
C ARG A 16 -12.87 -5.19 -4.26
N TYR A 17 -12.84 -6.40 -3.69
CA TYR A 17 -13.35 -6.67 -2.35
C TYR A 17 -12.66 -5.80 -1.27
N LEU A 18 -11.33 -5.72 -1.29
CA LEU A 18 -10.57 -4.86 -0.37
C LEU A 18 -10.95 -3.37 -0.51
N LYS A 19 -11.14 -2.89 -1.75
CA LYS A 19 -11.55 -1.52 -2.06
C LYS A 19 -12.96 -1.24 -1.54
N GLU A 20 -13.90 -2.15 -1.72
CA GLU A 20 -15.28 -2.00 -1.24
C GLU A 20 -15.35 -2.03 0.29
N ALA A 21 -14.56 -2.87 0.95
CA ALA A 21 -14.57 -3.03 2.41
C ALA A 21 -13.93 -1.85 3.17
N ARG A 22 -12.90 -1.20 2.63
CA ARG A 22 -12.16 -0.11 3.34
C ARG A 22 -12.07 1.22 2.58
N GLY A 23 -12.61 1.29 1.37
CA GLY A 23 -12.58 2.50 0.54
C GLY A 23 -11.20 2.87 -0.01
N PHE A 24 -10.25 1.93 -0.04
CA PHE A 24 -8.88 2.20 -0.46
C PHE A 24 -8.66 1.93 -1.96
N ASP A 25 -7.98 2.84 -2.66
CA ASP A 25 -7.73 2.69 -4.10
C ASP A 25 -6.32 2.16 -4.40
N PHE A 26 -6.24 1.02 -5.08
CA PHE A 26 -4.99 0.35 -5.43
C PHE A 26 -4.42 0.75 -6.81
N THR A 27 -5.07 1.68 -7.53
CA THR A 27 -4.68 2.10 -8.89
C THR A 27 -3.25 2.64 -8.99
N GLY A 28 -2.73 3.27 -7.93
CA GLY A 28 -1.35 3.78 -7.88
C GLY A 28 -0.27 2.72 -7.62
N TYR A 29 -0.65 1.46 -7.38
CA TYR A 29 0.29 0.40 -7.03
C TYR A 29 0.60 -0.51 -8.22
N LYS A 30 1.85 -0.95 -8.32
CA LYS A 30 2.25 -1.97 -9.31
C LYS A 30 1.54 -3.29 -9.03
N ARG A 31 0.74 -3.77 -9.99
CA ARG A 31 -0.02 -5.04 -9.90
C ARG A 31 0.83 -6.23 -9.50
N SER A 32 2.01 -6.37 -10.10
CA SER A 32 2.97 -7.44 -9.77
C SER A 32 3.42 -7.43 -8.30
N SER A 33 3.52 -6.26 -7.67
CA SER A 33 3.87 -6.16 -6.26
C SER A 33 2.71 -6.54 -5.35
N LEU A 34 1.49 -6.13 -5.70
CA LEU A 34 0.28 -6.50 -4.97
C LEU A 34 0.04 -8.01 -5.04
N MET A 35 0.09 -8.58 -6.25
CA MET A 35 -0.11 -10.01 -6.46
C MET A 35 0.90 -10.86 -5.69
N ARG A 36 2.18 -10.45 -5.65
CA ARG A 36 3.20 -11.15 -4.83
C ARG A 36 2.84 -11.16 -3.35
N ARG A 37 2.30 -10.06 -2.81
CA ARG A 37 1.93 -9.97 -1.39
C ARG A 37 0.68 -10.74 -1.05
N VAL A 38 -0.34 -10.66 -1.90
CA VAL A 38 -1.57 -11.45 -1.76
C VAL A 38 -1.22 -12.93 -1.76
N ARG A 39 -0.46 -13.41 -2.76
CA ARG A 39 0.01 -14.80 -2.82
C ARG A 39 0.87 -15.21 -1.62
N HIS A 40 1.73 -14.32 -1.13
CA HIS A 40 2.52 -14.60 0.07
C HIS A 40 1.62 -14.78 1.30
N ARG A 41 0.60 -13.93 1.47
CA ARG A 41 -0.34 -14.04 2.59
C ARG A 41 -1.22 -15.28 2.49
N MET A 42 -1.77 -15.55 1.30
CA MET A 42 -2.47 -16.78 0.95
C MET A 42 -1.67 -18.04 1.33
N GLY A 43 -0.37 -18.06 1.01
CA GLY A 43 0.52 -19.15 1.42
C GLY A 43 0.77 -19.27 2.93
N GLN A 44 0.64 -18.19 3.70
CA GLN A 44 0.73 -18.23 5.16
C GLN A 44 -0.51 -18.86 5.82
N VAL A 45 -1.68 -18.69 5.21
CA VAL A 45 -2.95 -19.27 5.67
C VAL A 45 -3.28 -20.61 5.00
N GLY A 46 -2.46 -21.04 4.04
CA GLY A 46 -2.60 -22.33 3.35
C GLY A 46 -3.74 -22.37 2.34
N ILE A 47 -4.06 -21.23 1.71
CA ILE A 47 -5.12 -21.12 0.70
C ILE A 47 -4.47 -20.86 -0.65
N ASP A 48 -4.74 -21.71 -1.65
CA ASP A 48 -4.07 -21.65 -2.96
C ASP A 48 -4.88 -20.93 -4.05
N ASN A 49 -6.17 -20.69 -3.81
CA ASN A 49 -7.07 -20.05 -4.77
C ASN A 49 -7.70 -18.77 -4.21
N HIS A 50 -7.94 -17.79 -5.07
CA HIS A 50 -8.41 -16.47 -4.63
C HIS A 50 -9.87 -16.48 -4.19
N ALA A 51 -10.72 -17.34 -4.77
CA ALA A 51 -12.13 -17.43 -4.41
C ALA A 51 -12.31 -17.88 -2.95
N ASP A 52 -11.68 -18.99 -2.56
CA ASP A 52 -11.66 -19.46 -1.17
C ASP A 52 -10.98 -18.44 -0.25
N TYR A 53 -10.00 -17.69 -0.75
CA TYR A 53 -9.37 -16.63 0.01
C TYR A 53 -10.32 -15.46 0.27
N ILE A 54 -11.17 -15.08 -0.69
CA ILE A 54 -12.22 -14.08 -0.50
C ILE A 54 -13.24 -14.57 0.54
N ASP A 55 -13.68 -15.82 0.44
CA ASP A 55 -14.59 -16.43 1.43
C ASP A 55 -13.98 -16.39 2.83
N HIS A 56 -12.68 -16.70 2.94
CA HIS A 56 -11.95 -16.62 4.21
C HIS A 56 -11.90 -15.18 4.75
N LEU A 57 -11.61 -14.19 3.90
CA LEU A 57 -11.59 -12.76 4.28
C LEU A 57 -12.97 -12.25 4.74
N GLN A 58 -14.07 -12.80 4.22
CA GLN A 58 -15.42 -12.42 4.61
C GLN A 58 -15.81 -12.89 6.02
N VAL A 59 -15.27 -14.03 6.46
CA VAL A 59 -15.58 -14.64 7.77
C VAL A 59 -14.53 -14.33 8.84
N ASP A 60 -13.31 -13.95 8.43
CA ASP A 60 -12.20 -13.63 9.32
C ASP A 60 -11.74 -12.17 9.15
N ALA A 61 -12.23 -11.32 10.06
CA ALA A 61 -11.88 -9.89 10.07
C ALA A 61 -10.41 -9.64 10.45
N ASP A 62 -9.78 -10.54 11.21
CA ASP A 62 -8.37 -10.41 11.58
C ASP A 62 -7.47 -10.69 10.38
N GLU A 63 -7.81 -11.70 9.58
CA GLU A 63 -7.14 -11.99 8.33
C GLU A 63 -7.28 -10.83 7.33
N PHE A 64 -8.49 -10.26 7.21
CA PHE A 64 -8.71 -9.06 6.41
C PHE A 64 -7.72 -7.94 6.79
N ASN A 65 -7.62 -7.64 8.09
CA ASN A 65 -6.73 -6.59 8.59
C ASN A 65 -5.26 -6.92 8.32
N ALA A 66 -4.87 -8.18 8.47
CA ALA A 66 -3.50 -8.63 8.22
C ALA A 66 -3.11 -8.52 6.74
N LEU A 67 -3.98 -8.95 5.83
CA LEU A 67 -3.80 -8.76 4.39
C LEU A 67 -3.70 -7.28 4.03
N PHE A 68 -4.65 -6.47 4.52
CA PHE A 68 -4.69 -5.04 4.25
C PHE A 68 -3.40 -4.34 4.70
N ASN A 69 -2.92 -4.62 5.91
CA ASN A 69 -1.65 -4.11 6.43
C ASN A 69 -0.44 -4.63 5.66
N THR A 70 -0.49 -5.86 5.14
CA THR A 70 0.58 -6.42 4.31
C THR A 70 0.66 -5.68 2.97
N ILE A 71 -0.49 -5.37 2.37
CA ILE A 71 -0.59 -4.68 1.09
C ILE A 71 -0.19 -3.21 1.22
N LEU A 72 -0.67 -2.53 2.26
CA LEU A 72 -0.29 -1.17 2.60
C LEU A 72 1.16 -1.16 3.08
N ILE A 73 2.06 -0.82 2.18
CA ILE A 73 3.46 -0.62 2.53
C ILE A 73 3.54 0.55 3.51
N ASN A 74 3.67 0.28 4.81
CA ASN A 74 4.17 1.25 5.76
C ASN A 74 5.70 1.44 5.58
N VAL A 75 6.17 1.78 4.38
CA VAL A 75 7.56 2.27 4.20
C VAL A 75 7.48 3.77 4.47
N THR A 76 7.35 4.07 5.75
CA THR A 76 7.73 5.37 6.28
C THR A 76 9.12 5.19 6.90
N GLY A 77 10.02 6.11 6.61
CA GLY A 77 11.36 6.14 7.17
C GLY A 77 11.71 7.60 7.39
N PHE A 78 12.25 7.92 8.56
CA PHE A 78 12.80 9.25 8.81
C PHE A 78 13.93 9.49 7.81
N PHE A 79 13.94 10.66 7.17
CA PHE A 79 14.97 11.06 6.20
C PHE A 79 15.17 10.08 5.04
N ARG A 80 14.07 9.48 4.53
CA ARG A 80 14.10 8.44 3.48
C ARG A 80 14.80 8.86 2.19
N ASP A 81 14.79 10.14 1.86
CA ASP A 81 15.41 10.71 0.66
C ASP A 81 16.33 11.88 1.04
N PRO A 82 17.63 11.61 1.32
CA PRO A 82 18.57 12.64 1.76
C PRO A 82 18.66 13.84 0.81
N GLU A 83 18.62 13.61 -0.50
CA GLU A 83 18.72 14.68 -1.50
C GLU A 83 17.51 15.62 -1.44
N ALA A 84 16.31 15.06 -1.25
CA ALA A 84 15.11 15.88 -1.05
C ALA A 84 15.18 16.70 0.26
N TRP A 85 15.82 16.18 1.30
CA TRP A 85 16.04 16.92 2.56
C TRP A 85 17.12 17.99 2.44
N ASP A 86 18.16 17.75 1.65
CA ASP A 86 19.20 18.74 1.35
C ASP A 86 18.62 19.90 0.55
N TYR A 87 17.83 19.61 -0.50
CA TYR A 87 17.10 20.63 -1.24
C TYR A 87 16.11 21.42 -0.36
N LEU A 88 15.37 20.73 0.50
CA LEU A 88 14.46 21.39 1.44
C LEU A 88 15.22 22.35 2.36
N ARG A 89 16.38 21.94 2.87
CA ARG A 89 17.21 22.76 3.77
C ARG A 89 17.80 23.97 3.06
N ASP A 90 18.44 23.74 1.92
CA ASP A 90 19.32 24.72 1.31
C ASP A 90 18.53 25.75 0.48
N ASP A 91 17.49 25.30 -0.23
CA ASP A 91 16.70 26.16 -1.11
C ASP A 91 15.39 26.60 -0.46
N VAL A 92 14.56 25.65 -0.03
CA VAL A 92 13.18 25.94 0.39
C VAL A 92 13.14 26.69 1.73
N VAL A 93 13.81 26.17 2.76
CA VAL A 93 13.84 26.79 4.09
C VAL A 93 14.55 28.14 4.04
N SER A 94 15.68 28.23 3.32
CA SER A 94 16.41 29.49 3.13
C SER A 94 15.53 30.56 2.47
N ALA A 95 14.80 30.22 1.40
CA ALA A 95 13.90 31.14 0.72
C ALA A 95 12.75 31.62 1.63
N LEU A 96 12.11 30.71 2.36
CA LEU A 96 11.02 31.05 3.28
C LEU A 96 11.47 31.97 4.42
N LEU A 97 12.68 31.78 4.94
CA LEU A 97 13.25 32.66 5.97
C LEU A 97 13.63 34.04 5.42
N ALA A 98 14.08 34.12 4.16
CA ALA A 98 14.35 35.40 3.52
C ALA A 98 13.07 36.21 3.27
N GLU A 99 11.95 35.56 2.94
CA GLU A 99 10.65 36.21 2.76
C GLU A 99 10.00 36.63 4.08
N ARG A 100 10.20 35.87 5.16
CA ARG A 100 9.87 36.31 6.52
C ARG A 100 10.99 37.19 7.06
N GLY A 101 11.03 38.43 6.59
CA GLY A 101 11.82 39.49 7.24
C GLY A 101 11.64 39.46 8.76
N PRO A 102 12.65 39.87 9.54
CA PRO A 102 12.76 39.58 10.97
C PRO A 102 11.44 39.85 11.67
N CYS A 103 10.92 38.83 12.36
CA CYS A 103 9.77 38.97 13.22
C CYS A 103 10.10 40.07 14.23
N SER A 104 9.59 41.26 13.99
CA SER A 104 9.76 42.39 14.90
C SER A 104 9.03 42.01 16.16
N THR A 105 9.79 41.52 17.14
CA THR A 105 9.30 41.27 18.47
C THR A 105 9.20 42.65 19.12
N THR A 106 7.99 43.20 19.16
CA THR A 106 7.63 44.38 19.96
C THR A 106 6.24 44.16 20.50
#